data_AF-A0A924X2S3-F1
#
_entry.id   AF-A0A924X2S3-F1
#
_cell.length_a   1.000
_cell.length_b   1.000
_cell.length_c   1.000
_cell.angle_alpha   90.00
_cell.angle_beta   90.00
_cell.angle_gamma   90.00
#
_symmetry.space_group_name_H-M   'P 1'
#
loop_
_entity.id
_entity.type
_entity.pdbx_description
1 polymer ?
#
loop_
_entity_poly.entity_id
_entity_poly.type
_entity_poly.pdbx_seq_one_letter_code
_entity_poly.pdbx_strand_id
1 'polypeptide(L)'
;MYQLSGGASPPERGETTELGAKWMLLNGDLAFRTALYSTAKEYERNCDLDSTAAILTKKSSTNGLEFELSGRITSNWEIFSGLAFMDAKILETATNINATTGAVTVVYKRFEVERARNTPAMTFNAFSTHKVTDK
;
A
#
# COMPACT_ATOMS: atom_id res chain seq x y z
N MET A 1 -16.86 -7.20 22.19
CA MET A 1 -15.48 -7.54 22.58
C MET A 1 -14.67 -6.25 22.53
N TYR A 2 -14.50 -5.57 23.67
CA TYR A 2 -13.67 -4.37 23.78
C TYR A 2 -12.31 -4.79 24.34
N GLN A 3 -11.23 -4.38 23.68
CA GLN A 3 -9.88 -4.62 24.15
C GLN A 3 -9.60 -3.69 25.34
N LEU A 4 -9.71 -4.22 26.57
CA LEU A 4 -9.59 -3.48 27.86
C LEU A 4 -8.15 -3.23 28.31
N SER A 5 -7.17 -3.59 27.48
CA SER A 5 -5.75 -3.30 27.67
C SER A 5 -5.25 -2.70 26.36
N GLY A 6 -5.09 -1.37 26.36
CA GLY A 6 -4.30 -0.69 25.34
C GLY A 6 -2.87 -1.17 25.54
N GLY A 7 -2.45 -2.15 24.74
CA GLY A 7 -1.20 -2.87 24.95
C GLY A 7 0.02 -1.94 25.05
N ALA A 8 1.17 -2.51 25.41
CA ALA A 8 2.46 -1.83 25.61
C ALA A 8 3.03 -1.08 24.39
N SER A 9 2.23 -0.79 23.35
CA SER A 9 2.63 -0.16 22.10
C SER A 9 1.70 1.01 21.76
N PRO A 10 2.25 2.12 21.19
CA PRO A 10 1.45 3.23 20.68
C PRO A 10 0.39 2.81 19.65
N PRO A 11 -0.59 3.69 19.36
CA PRO A 11 -1.53 3.48 18.27
C PRO A 11 -0.84 3.27 16.91
N GLU A 12 -1.45 2.47 16.04
CA GLU A 12 -1.05 2.36 14.63
C GLU A 12 -1.08 3.75 13.96
N ARG A 13 -0.01 4.08 13.22
CA ARG A 13 0.14 5.36 12.51
C ARG A 13 0.56 5.11 11.07
N GLY A 14 0.13 5.98 10.17
CA GLY A 14 0.54 5.99 8.77
C GLY A 14 0.97 7.39 8.36
N GLU A 15 2.02 7.48 7.55
CA GLU A 15 2.51 8.71 6.94
C GLU A 15 2.75 8.45 5.46
N THR A 16 2.32 9.38 4.60
CA THR A 16 2.54 9.29 3.15
C THR A 16 3.04 10.63 2.64
N THR A 17 4.12 10.59 1.88
CA THR A 17 4.61 11.70 1.07
C THR A 17 4.47 11.32 -0.40
N GLU A 18 3.94 12.26 -1.20
CA GLU A 18 3.66 12.03 -2.62
C GLU A 18 4.09 13.24 -3.45
N LEU A 19 4.72 12.96 -4.59
CA LEU A 19 4.98 13.91 -5.65
C LEU A 19 4.29 13.42 -6.91
N GLY A 20 3.31 14.19 -7.39
CA GLY A 20 2.50 13.81 -8.54
C GLY A 20 2.38 14.91 -9.58
N ALA A 21 1.99 14.47 -10.77
CA ALA A 21 1.64 15.33 -11.88
C ALA A 21 0.37 14.83 -12.56
N LYS A 22 -0.44 15.77 -13.03
CA LYS A 22 -1.69 15.52 -13.73
C LYS A 22 -1.71 16.35 -15.01
N TRP A 23 -1.96 15.68 -16.13
CA TRP A 23 -2.11 16.32 -17.42
C TRP A 23 -3.52 16.10 -17.95
N MET A 24 -4.10 17.18 -18.47
CA MET A 24 -5.33 17.16 -19.23
C MET A 24 -4.94 17.20 -20.71
N LEU A 25 -5.09 16.07 -21.38
CA LEU A 25 -4.78 15.88 -22.79
C LEU A 25 -6.06 15.96 -23.62
N LEU A 26 -5.92 16.06 -24.95
CA LEU A 26 -7.05 16.00 -25.89
C LEU A 26 -8.18 17.00 -25.53
N ASN A 27 -7.83 18.27 -25.33
CA ASN A 27 -8.76 19.32 -24.91
C ASN A 27 -9.49 19.05 -23.58
N GLY A 28 -8.92 18.21 -22.73
CA GLY A 28 -9.50 17.83 -21.44
C GLY A 28 -10.28 16.51 -21.47
N ASP A 29 -10.41 15.86 -22.63
CA ASP A 29 -11.13 14.60 -22.76
C ASP A 29 -10.36 13.40 -22.19
N LEU A 30 -9.04 13.51 -22.01
CA LEU A 30 -8.19 12.44 -21.49
C LEU A 30 -7.32 12.94 -20.34
N ALA A 31 -7.47 12.34 -19.17
CA ALA A 31 -6.65 12.62 -18.01
C ALA A 31 -5.53 11.58 -17.88
N PHE A 32 -4.29 12.05 -17.76
CA PHE A 32 -3.14 11.24 -17.41
C PHE A 32 -2.58 11.68 -16.06
N ARG A 33 -2.41 10.73 -15.13
CA ARG A 33 -1.89 10.99 -13.79
C ARG A 33 -0.67 10.14 -13.53
N THR A 34 0.32 10.73 -12.87
CA THR A 34 1.49 10.01 -12.36
C THR A 34 1.80 10.43 -10.94
N ALA A 35 2.22 9.49 -10.11
CA ALA A 35 2.62 9.77 -8.74
C ALA A 35 3.82 8.92 -8.34
N LEU A 36 4.84 9.54 -7.75
CA LEU A 36 5.88 8.89 -6.98
C LEU A 36 5.55 9.09 -5.50
N TYR A 37 5.43 8.00 -4.74
CA TYR A 37 5.06 8.07 -3.33
C TYR A 37 5.96 7.22 -2.44
N SER A 38 5.99 7.61 -1.17
CA SER A 38 6.55 6.85 -0.08
C SER A 38 5.54 6.85 1.05
N THR A 39 5.03 5.67 1.41
CA THR A 39 4.18 5.48 2.59
C THR A 39 4.92 4.67 3.64
N ALA A 40 4.75 5.03 4.91
CA ALA A 40 5.26 4.29 6.05
C ALA A 40 4.13 4.03 7.03
N LYS A 41 4.09 2.84 7.59
CA LYS A 41 3.14 2.44 8.63
C LYS A 41 3.91 1.98 9.87
N GLU A 42 3.49 2.44 11.04
CA GLU A 42 4.07 2.09 12.33
C GLU A 42 3.04 1.40 13.23
N TYR A 43 3.50 0.44 14.03
CA TYR A 43 2.70 -0.36 14.96
C TYR A 43 1.51 -1.07 14.30
N GLU A 44 1.76 -1.68 13.14
CA GLU A 44 0.75 -2.39 12.37
C GLU A 44 0.22 -3.59 13.15
N ARG A 45 -1.10 -3.58 13.42
CA ARG A 45 -1.77 -4.69 14.10
C ARG A 45 -2.02 -5.81 13.12
N ASN A 46 -1.14 -6.80 13.15
CA ASN A 46 -1.22 -8.00 12.32
C ASN A 46 -1.66 -9.17 13.20
N CYS A 47 -2.81 -9.77 12.87
CA CYS A 47 -3.24 -11.04 13.45
C CYS A 47 -2.79 -12.15 12.50
N ASP A 48 -1.74 -12.89 12.85
CA ASP A 48 -1.37 -14.12 12.17
C ASP A 48 -2.06 -15.28 12.90
N LEU A 49 -2.67 -16.20 12.16
CA LEU A 49 -3.33 -17.37 12.74
C LEU A 49 -2.34 -18.30 13.45
N ASP A 50 -1.06 -18.26 13.04
CA ASP A 50 0.03 -19.02 13.65
C ASP A 50 0.74 -18.26 14.78
N SER A 51 0.30 -17.04 15.12
CA SER A 51 0.90 -16.21 16.18
C SER A 51 -0.13 -15.64 17.13
N THR A 52 0.09 -15.78 18.44
CA THR A 52 -0.72 -15.13 19.46
C THR A 52 -0.35 -13.65 19.70
N ALA A 53 0.65 -13.13 18.98
CA ALA A 53 1.08 -11.74 19.10
C ALA A 53 0.12 -10.79 18.37
N ALA A 54 -0.28 -9.71 19.05
CA ALA A 54 -1.20 -8.70 18.51
C ALA A 54 -0.55 -7.72 17.50
N ILE A 55 0.79 -7.67 17.46
CA ILE A 55 1.59 -6.84 16.56
C ILE A 55 2.76 -7.71 16.08
N LEU A 56 2.97 -7.77 14.77
CA LEU A 56 4.09 -8.51 14.16
C LEU A 56 5.07 -7.59 13.42
N THR A 57 4.60 -6.41 13.03
CA THR A 57 5.38 -5.43 12.26
C THR A 57 5.35 -4.10 13.00
N LYS A 58 6.52 -3.64 13.47
CA LYS A 58 6.65 -2.35 14.12
C LYS A 58 6.73 -1.22 13.10
N LYS A 59 7.39 -1.45 11.96
CA LYS A 59 7.48 -0.48 10.88
C LYS A 59 7.53 -1.17 9.52
N SER A 60 6.70 -0.71 8.60
CA SER A 60 6.76 -1.08 7.18
C SER A 60 6.77 0.18 6.32
N SER A 61 7.31 0.08 5.11
CA SER A 61 7.28 1.16 4.13
C SER A 61 7.03 0.62 2.74
N THR A 62 6.28 1.37 1.94
CA THR A 62 6.08 1.10 0.52
C THR A 62 6.44 2.34 -0.29
N ASN A 63 7.47 2.22 -1.11
CA ASN A 63 7.78 3.20 -2.14
C ASN A 63 7.12 2.75 -3.44
N GLY A 64 6.51 3.65 -4.17
CA GLY A 64 5.82 3.27 -5.39
C GLY A 64 5.74 4.35 -6.44
N LEU A 65 5.47 3.89 -7.66
CA LEU A 65 5.25 4.72 -8.83
C LEU A 65 3.95 4.26 -9.48
N GLU A 66 3.03 5.20 -9.65
CA GLU A 66 1.71 4.95 -10.21
C GLU A 66 1.48 5.77 -11.47
N PHE A 67 0.82 5.15 -12.43
CA PHE A 67 0.35 5.74 -13.68
C PHE A 67 -1.14 5.42 -13.84
N GLU A 68 -1.93 6.42 -14.22
CA GLU A 68 -3.33 6.23 -14.53
C GLU A 68 -3.71 7.02 -15.79
N LEU A 69 -4.47 6.37 -16.67
CA LEU A 69 -5.07 6.99 -17.83
C LEU A 69 -6.58 6.78 -17.80
N SER A 70 -7.35 7.86 -17.90
CA SER A 70 -8.81 7.82 -17.84
C SER A 70 -9.44 8.87 -18.75
N GLY A 71 -10.37 8.44 -19.60
CA GLY A 71 -11.14 9.32 -20.48
C GLY A 71 -11.16 8.85 -21.94
N ARG A 72 -11.44 9.80 -22.84
CA ARG A 72 -11.66 9.54 -24.27
C ARG A 72 -10.39 9.80 -25.07
N ILE A 73 -9.91 8.79 -25.79
CA ILE A 73 -8.80 8.92 -26.74
C ILE A 73 -9.29 9.56 -28.05
N THR A 74 -10.54 9.26 -28.44
CA THR A 74 -11.23 9.87 -29.58
C THR A 74 -12.71 10.01 -29.25
N SER A 75 -13.50 10.57 -30.18
CA SER A 75 -14.95 10.69 -30.00
C SER A 75 -15.69 9.33 -29.90
N ASN A 76 -15.05 8.24 -30.30
CA ASN A 76 -15.59 6.89 -30.32
C ASN A 76 -14.78 5.90 -29.46
N TRP A 77 -13.74 6.33 -28.75
CA TRP A 77 -12.85 5.45 -27.98
C TRP A 77 -12.61 5.98 -26.57
N GLU A 78 -12.94 5.16 -25.56
CA GLU A 78 -12.71 5.45 -24.15
C GLU A 78 -11.78 4.41 -23.51
N ILE A 79 -10.99 4.85 -22.53
CA ILE A 79 -10.07 4.02 -21.77
C ILE A 79 -10.10 4.38 -20.28
N PHE A 80 -9.93 3.36 -19.46
CA PHE A 80 -9.57 3.46 -18.05
C PHE A 80 -8.49 2.42 -17.77
N SER A 81 -7.29 2.85 -17.38
CA SER A 81 -6.18 1.95 -17.11
C SER A 81 -5.30 2.47 -15.99
N GLY A 82 -4.71 1.54 -15.24
CA GLY A 82 -3.80 1.82 -14.15
C GLY A 82 -2.61 0.87 -14.17
N LEU A 83 -1.45 1.39 -13.78
CA LEU A 83 -0.21 0.65 -13.62
C LEU A 83 0.47 1.13 -12.34
N ALA A 84 0.77 0.21 -11.42
CA ALA A 84 1.45 0.52 -10.18
C ALA A 84 2.68 -0.36 -9.99
N PHE A 85 3.80 0.26 -9.63
CA PHE A 85 5.00 -0.41 -9.15
C PHE A 85 5.14 -0.14 -7.66
N MET A 86 5.38 -1.18 -6.87
CA MET A 86 5.44 -1.08 -5.41
C MET A 86 6.68 -1.82 -4.90
N ASP A 87 7.47 -1.17 -4.07
CA ASP A 87 8.55 -1.76 -3.28
C ASP A 87 8.17 -1.68 -1.79
N ALA A 88 7.45 -2.71 -1.32
CA ALA A 88 6.96 -2.80 0.04
C ALA A 88 7.89 -3.64 0.90
N LYS A 89 8.41 -3.07 1.99
CA LYS A 89 9.36 -3.70 2.90
C LYS A 89 8.91 -3.62 4.35
N ILE A 90 9.17 -4.68 5.10
CA ILE A 90 9.10 -4.67 6.56
C ILE A 90 10.43 -4.11 7.05
N LEU A 91 10.43 -2.93 7.67
CA LEU A 91 11.65 -2.26 8.14
C LEU A 91 12.01 -2.72 9.56
N GLU A 92 11.02 -2.89 10.42
CA GLU A 92 11.20 -3.35 11.80
C GLU A 92 10.09 -4.31 12.20
N THR A 93 10.49 -5.43 12.80
CA THR A 93 9.54 -6.39 13.37
C THR A 93 9.14 -6.01 14.79
N ALA A 94 8.00 -6.52 15.25
CA ALA A 94 7.51 -6.23 16.60
C ALA A 94 8.35 -6.90 17.69
N THR A 95 8.37 -6.30 18.87
CA THR A 95 8.95 -6.89 20.08
C THR A 95 7.85 -7.32 21.03
N ASN A 96 7.96 -8.53 21.58
CA ASN A 96 7.14 -8.99 22.68
C ASN A 96 7.83 -8.65 24.01
N ILE A 97 7.06 -8.12 24.95
CA ILE A 97 7.51 -7.88 26.33
C ILE A 97 6.76 -8.87 27.23
N ASN A 98 7.50 -9.74 27.91
CA ASN A 98 6.91 -10.67 28.87
C ASN A 98 6.42 -9.88 30.09
N ALA A 99 5.10 -9.94 30.36
CA ALA A 99 4.47 -9.15 31.41
C ALA A 99 4.94 -9.48 32.84
N THR A 100 5.52 -10.67 33.07
CA THR A 100 5.97 -11.13 34.40
C THR A 100 7.46 -10.92 34.63
N THR A 101 8.28 -11.06 33.59
CA THR A 101 9.75 -11.03 33.70
C THR A 101 10.38 -9.76 33.11
N GLY A 102 9.62 -8.98 32.34
CA GLY A 102 10.14 -7.82 31.60
C GLY A 102 11.05 -8.19 30.43
N ALA A 103 11.26 -9.47 30.14
CA ALA A 103 12.11 -9.92 29.05
C ALA A 103 11.55 -9.48 27.69
N VAL A 104 12.41 -8.88 26.86
CA VAL A 104 12.08 -8.42 25.50
C VAL A 104 12.55 -9.48 24.50
N THR A 105 11.64 -9.93 23.63
CA THR A 105 11.97 -10.83 22.52
C THR A 105 11.54 -10.22 21.19
N VAL A 106 12.34 -10.41 20.14
CA VAL A 106 12.02 -9.92 18.79
C VAL A 106 11.22 -10.99 18.06
N VAL A 107 10.08 -10.62 17.52
CA VAL A 107 9.19 -11.53 16.79
C VAL A 107 9.66 -11.62 15.35
N TYR A 108 9.94 -12.84 14.87
CA TYR A 108 10.24 -13.10 13.45
C TYR A 108 11.25 -12.15 12.79
N LYS A 109 12.36 -11.81 13.47
CA LYS A 109 13.44 -10.93 12.97
C LYS A 109 13.88 -11.22 11.52
N ARG A 110 13.79 -12.47 11.07
CA ARG A 110 14.06 -12.88 9.68
C ARG A 110 13.25 -12.14 8.62
N PHE A 111 12.14 -11.49 8.98
CA PHE A 111 11.29 -10.75 8.06
C PHE A 111 11.68 -9.28 7.92
N GLU A 112 12.66 -8.80 8.69
CA GLU A 112 13.22 -7.46 8.43
C GLU A 112 13.86 -7.43 7.04
N VAL A 113 13.61 -6.35 6.30
CA VAL A 113 14.01 -6.13 4.90
C VAL A 113 13.27 -7.01 3.88
N GLU A 114 12.50 -8.01 4.33
CA GLU A 114 11.69 -8.82 3.45
C GLU A 114 10.49 -8.04 2.88
N ARG A 115 10.06 -8.50 1.70
CA ARG A 115 8.90 -7.92 1.04
C ARG A 115 7.62 -8.26 1.79
N ALA A 116 6.73 -7.28 1.94
CA ALA A 116 5.40 -7.54 2.48
C ALA A 116 4.63 -8.55 1.60
N ARG A 117 4.18 -9.65 2.21
CA ARG A 117 3.62 -10.81 1.48
C ARG A 117 2.42 -10.48 0.59
N ASN A 118 1.60 -9.51 1.01
CA ASN A 118 0.34 -9.16 0.34
C ASN A 118 0.46 -7.97 -0.61
N THR A 119 1.68 -7.51 -0.90
CA THR A 119 1.92 -6.38 -1.80
C THR A 119 2.66 -6.85 -3.06
N PRO A 120 1.96 -7.05 -4.19
CA PRO A 120 2.62 -7.44 -5.44
C PRO A 120 3.64 -6.39 -5.89
N ALA A 121 4.67 -6.80 -6.65
CA ALA A 121 5.69 -5.90 -7.18
C ALA A 121 5.15 -4.93 -8.23
N MET A 122 4.17 -5.41 -9.00
CA MET A 122 3.53 -4.66 -10.06
C MET A 122 2.07 -5.09 -10.16
N THR A 123 1.17 -4.14 -10.40
CA THR A 123 -0.22 -4.40 -10.79
C THR A 123 -0.55 -3.61 -12.04
N PHE A 124 -1.43 -4.17 -12.86
CA PHE A 124 -1.92 -3.54 -14.08
C PHE A 124 -3.39 -3.87 -14.28
N ASN A 125 -4.16 -2.88 -14.72
CA ASN A 125 -5.52 -3.07 -15.21
C ASN A 125 -5.78 -2.17 -16.42
N ALA A 126 -6.63 -2.65 -17.33
CA ALA A 126 -7.14 -1.85 -18.43
C ALA A 126 -8.56 -2.25 -18.76
N PHE A 127 -9.39 -1.24 -19.01
CA PHE A 127 -10.73 -1.33 -19.54
C PHE A 127 -10.84 -0.32 -20.68
N SER A 128 -11.47 -0.72 -21.78
CA SER A 128 -11.60 0.16 -22.93
C SER A 128 -12.83 -0.20 -23.74
N THR A 129 -13.49 0.82 -24.28
CA THR A 129 -14.68 0.68 -25.12
C THR A 129 -14.50 1.46 -26.41
N HIS A 130 -14.94 0.88 -27.53
CA HIS A 130 -14.86 1.51 -28.84
C HIS A 130 -16.20 1.38 -29.57
N LYS A 131 -16.77 2.51 -30.00
CA LYS A 131 -17.99 2.56 -30.81
C LYS A 131 -17.64 2.20 -32.26
N VAL A 132 -18.09 1.03 -32.71
CA VAL A 132 -17.79 0.47 -34.05
C VAL A 132 -18.71 1.03 -35.14
N THR A 133 -19.92 1.44 -34.78
CA THR A 133 -20.92 1.99 -35.71
C THR A 133 -21.63 3.17 -35.08
N ASP A 134 -22.00 4.18 -35.87
CA ASP A 134 -22.64 5.41 -35.38
C ASP A 134 -24.09 5.23 -34.89
N LYS A 135 -24.72 4.08 -35.18
CA LYS A 135 -26.08 3.74 -34.76
C LYS A 135 -26.26 3.72 -33.25
#